data_AF-A0AAD6YJA8-F1
#
_entry.id   AF-A0AAD6YJA8-F1
#
_cell.length_a   1.000
_cell.length_b   1.000
_cell.length_c   1.000
_cell.angle_alpha   90.00
_cell.angle_beta   90.00
_cell.angle_gamma   90.00
#
_symmetry.space_group_name_H-M   'P 1'
#
loop_
_entity.id
_entity.type
_entity.pdbx_description
1 polymer ?
#
loop_
_entity_poly.entity_id
_entity_poly.type
_entity_poly.pdbx_seq_one_letter_code
_entity_poly.pdbx_strand_id
1 'polypeptide(L)'
;LSNTVFLWACSISQNFIAYSEEDLLAQTVSAIASDAMSIDSWHRALPVMQAEILLSLYYMETGRFLEGSYHCAAATSLAFSTGLHQLGYPSYIGPLPLEFLRPSLPAVADNARSAESVNAFWSIVILNNYWVAVSGVPSSVPSGTPINTTWPAVASSAHDAHHSSSMFNFPSHVDNLQSTTGSTNNYVSGTFPLTLLADASNLLKHAIAFIALYQGTRPSPGAGFPHPAEFCTLDHRLETFRDSLSPITGGGGPTDLITHIFVHAAILQLHFPHTITCIVSLAKCLSAASGVAACLTDTRLGDWEHADPVLGVSSASASLYHIFYP
;
A
#
# COMPACT_ATOMS: atom_id res chain seq x y z
N LEU A 1 -2.97 -20.51 1.43
CA LEU A 1 -3.71 -19.69 0.44
C LEU A 1 -5.19 -20.06 0.33
N SER A 2 -5.56 -21.27 -0.14
CA SER A 2 -6.98 -21.64 -0.33
C SER A 2 -7.84 -21.40 0.92
N ASN A 3 -7.40 -21.88 2.10
CA ASN A 3 -8.11 -21.67 3.35
C ASN A 3 -8.25 -20.17 3.71
N THR A 4 -7.24 -19.36 3.42
CA THR A 4 -7.27 -17.92 3.65
C THR A 4 -8.26 -17.21 2.72
N VAL A 5 -8.34 -17.64 1.46
CA VAL A 5 -9.33 -17.14 0.50
C VAL A 5 -10.75 -17.48 0.96
N PHE A 6 -10.97 -18.72 1.43
CA PHE A 6 -12.25 -19.10 2.01
C PHE A 6 -12.61 -18.29 3.25
N LEU A 7 -11.65 -18.10 4.15
CA LEU A 7 -11.84 -17.34 5.38
C LEU A 7 -12.19 -15.87 5.09
N TRP A 8 -11.50 -15.25 4.13
CA TRP A 8 -11.80 -13.90 3.66
C TRP A 8 -13.15 -13.81 2.94
N ALA A 9 -13.51 -14.81 2.14
CA ALA A 9 -14.83 -14.89 1.52
C ALA A 9 -15.94 -15.01 2.59
N CYS A 10 -15.69 -15.75 3.67
CA CYS A 10 -16.63 -15.89 4.79
C CYS A 10 -16.85 -14.54 5.49
N SER A 11 -15.78 -13.77 5.77
CA SER A 11 -15.89 -12.48 6.44
C SER A 11 -16.68 -11.45 5.63
N ILE A 12 -16.57 -11.49 4.29
CA ILE A 12 -17.32 -10.58 3.41
C ILE A 12 -18.77 -11.02 3.25
N SER A 13 -19.05 -12.33 3.25
CA SER A 13 -20.38 -12.87 2.91
C SER A 13 -21.47 -12.63 3.96
N GLN A 14 -21.15 -12.13 5.18
CA GLN A 14 -22.05 -11.86 6.33
C GLN A 14 -22.98 -13.01 6.78
N ASN A 15 -23.08 -14.13 6.03
CA ASN A 15 -24.05 -15.22 6.20
C ASN A 15 -23.39 -16.62 6.22
N PHE A 16 -22.06 -16.72 6.24
CA PHE A 16 -21.40 -18.02 6.30
C PHE A 16 -21.24 -18.49 7.76
N ILE A 17 -21.29 -19.81 7.96
CA ILE A 17 -21.44 -20.46 9.26
C ILE A 17 -20.22 -20.16 10.15
N ALA A 18 -20.39 -19.26 11.13
CA ALA A 18 -19.36 -18.83 12.09
C ALA A 18 -18.65 -20.00 12.82
N TYR A 19 -19.32 -21.15 12.98
CA TYR A 19 -18.74 -22.35 13.60
C TYR A 19 -17.58 -22.97 12.79
N SER A 20 -17.44 -22.66 11.50
CA SER A 20 -16.32 -23.14 10.67
C SER A 20 -15.15 -22.15 10.62
N GLU A 21 -15.32 -20.93 11.11
CA GLU A 21 -14.36 -19.84 10.91
C GLU A 21 -13.13 -19.99 11.82
N GLU A 22 -13.34 -20.31 13.09
CA GLU A 22 -12.25 -20.47 14.06
C GLU A 22 -11.35 -21.68 13.72
N ASP A 23 -11.96 -22.80 13.33
CA ASP A 23 -11.24 -23.99 12.86
C ASP A 23 -10.47 -23.71 11.56
N LEU A 24 -11.09 -22.99 10.62
CA LEU A 24 -10.45 -22.61 9.37
C LEU A 24 -9.30 -21.62 9.59
N LEU A 25 -9.46 -20.70 10.55
CA LEU A 25 -8.43 -19.76 10.97
C LEU A 25 -7.23 -20.51 11.56
N ALA A 26 -7.47 -21.43 12.50
CA ALA A 26 -6.42 -22.24 13.13
C ALA A 26 -5.66 -23.08 12.08
N GLN A 27 -6.39 -23.70 11.15
CA GLN A 27 -5.79 -24.44 10.04
C GLN A 27 -4.97 -23.53 9.13
N THR A 28 -5.45 -22.32 8.84
CA THR A 28 -4.77 -21.34 7.99
C THR A 28 -3.45 -20.89 8.62
N VAL A 29 -3.47 -20.49 9.90
CA VAL A 29 -2.28 -20.07 10.64
C VAL A 29 -1.25 -21.20 10.71
N SER A 30 -1.70 -22.42 11.02
CA SER A 30 -0.82 -23.59 11.08
C SER A 30 -0.17 -23.91 9.72
N ALA A 31 -0.94 -23.82 8.63
CA ALA A 31 -0.43 -24.09 7.28
C ALA A 31 0.56 -23.02 6.81
N ILE A 32 0.30 -21.74 7.09
CA ILE A 32 1.24 -20.65 6.80
C ILE A 32 2.56 -20.88 7.55
N ALA A 33 2.50 -21.24 8.84
CA ALA A 33 3.70 -21.49 9.64
C ALA A 33 4.51 -22.68 9.11
N SER A 34 3.87 -23.78 8.70
CA SER A 34 4.58 -24.92 8.11
C SER A 34 5.21 -24.59 6.75
N ASP A 35 4.48 -23.87 5.90
CA ASP A 35 4.94 -23.54 4.56
C ASP A 35 6.08 -22.52 4.61
N ALA A 36 6.00 -21.54 5.52
CA ALA A 36 7.04 -20.52 5.75
C ALA A 36 8.40 -21.12 6.12
N MET A 37 8.41 -22.25 6.85
CA MET A 37 9.65 -22.97 7.20
C MET A 37 10.32 -23.67 6.00
N SER A 38 9.59 -23.84 4.89
CA SER A 38 10.02 -24.62 3.72
C SER A 38 10.19 -23.77 2.45
N ILE A 39 10.30 -22.45 2.60
CA ILE A 39 10.48 -21.52 1.49
C ILE A 39 11.88 -21.69 0.90
N ASP A 40 11.94 -22.25 -0.31
CA ASP A 40 13.15 -22.49 -1.10
C ASP A 40 13.07 -21.90 -2.53
N SER A 41 11.91 -21.38 -2.91
CA SER A 41 11.58 -20.96 -4.27
C SER A 41 10.52 -19.85 -4.25
N TRP A 42 10.50 -19.00 -5.29
CA TRP A 42 9.46 -17.99 -5.50
C TRP A 42 8.05 -18.60 -5.49
N HIS A 43 7.89 -19.77 -6.13
CA HIS A 43 6.62 -20.50 -6.23
C HIS A 43 6.06 -20.92 -4.87
N ARG A 44 6.90 -21.06 -3.84
CA ARG A 44 6.47 -21.31 -2.46
C ARG A 44 6.33 -20.02 -1.65
N ALA A 45 7.20 -19.04 -1.90
CA ALA A 45 7.17 -17.77 -1.19
C ALA A 45 5.89 -16.96 -1.48
N LEU A 46 5.47 -16.90 -2.75
CA LEU A 46 4.35 -16.07 -3.17
C LEU A 46 3.01 -16.47 -2.53
N PRO A 47 2.58 -17.76 -2.53
CA PRO A 47 1.33 -18.16 -1.86
C PRO A 47 1.34 -17.91 -0.35
N VAL A 48 2.52 -17.98 0.29
CA VAL A 48 2.68 -17.63 1.70
C VAL A 48 2.47 -16.13 1.90
N MET A 49 3.13 -15.28 1.11
CA MET A 49 2.93 -13.82 1.17
C MET A 49 1.48 -13.42 0.91
N GLN A 50 0.83 -14.01 -0.09
CA GLN A 50 -0.59 -13.76 -0.38
C GLN A 50 -1.49 -14.17 0.79
N ALA A 51 -1.20 -15.31 1.43
CA ALA A 51 -1.93 -15.75 2.61
C ALA A 51 -1.70 -14.82 3.82
N GLU A 52 -0.47 -14.36 4.04
CA GLU A 52 -0.15 -13.37 5.09
C GLU A 52 -0.88 -12.04 4.87
N ILE A 53 -0.95 -11.55 3.62
CA ILE A 53 -1.71 -10.33 3.24
C ILE A 53 -3.19 -10.49 3.55
N LEU A 54 -3.82 -11.57 3.07
CA LEU A 54 -5.26 -11.80 3.25
C LEU A 54 -5.60 -11.98 4.73
N LEU A 55 -4.75 -12.69 5.49
CA LEU A 55 -4.95 -12.90 6.92
C LEU A 55 -4.78 -11.60 7.72
N SER A 56 -3.83 -10.76 7.31
CA SER A 56 -3.65 -9.42 7.87
C SER A 56 -4.90 -8.56 7.66
N LEU A 57 -5.45 -8.55 6.43
CA LEU A 57 -6.68 -7.83 6.11
C LEU A 57 -7.89 -8.36 6.90
N TYR A 58 -8.02 -9.69 7.04
CA TYR A 58 -9.04 -10.32 7.87
C TYR A 58 -8.98 -9.87 9.33
N TYR A 59 -7.79 -9.84 9.91
CA TYR A 59 -7.66 -9.41 11.30
C TYR A 59 -7.94 -7.92 11.50
N MET A 60 -7.69 -7.10 10.50
CA MET A 60 -8.09 -5.69 10.53
C MET A 60 -9.61 -5.54 10.54
N GLU A 61 -10.32 -6.21 9.63
CA GLU A 61 -11.79 -6.19 9.56
C GLU A 61 -12.46 -6.71 10.84
N THR A 62 -11.83 -7.69 11.50
CA THR A 62 -12.33 -8.24 12.78
C THR A 62 -11.84 -7.48 14.02
N GLY A 63 -11.06 -6.39 13.86
CA GLY A 63 -10.55 -5.56 14.95
C GLY A 63 -9.39 -6.18 15.76
N ARG A 64 -8.80 -7.28 15.30
CA ARG A 64 -7.66 -7.97 15.92
C ARG A 64 -6.33 -7.36 15.45
N PHE A 65 -6.09 -6.11 15.83
CA PHE A 65 -4.98 -5.31 15.28
C PHE A 65 -3.58 -5.88 15.54
N LEU A 66 -3.35 -6.49 16.71
CA LEU A 66 -2.04 -7.04 17.05
C LEU A 66 -1.69 -8.18 16.09
N GLU A 67 -2.61 -9.12 15.91
CA GLU A 67 -2.46 -10.25 15.00
C GLU A 67 -2.36 -9.78 13.55
N GLY A 68 -3.22 -8.85 13.13
CA GLY A 68 -3.18 -8.32 11.77
C GLY A 68 -1.86 -7.62 11.43
N SER A 69 -1.32 -6.82 12.35
CA SER A 69 -0.02 -6.16 12.20
C SER A 69 1.14 -7.16 12.17
N TYR A 70 1.06 -8.24 12.95
CA TYR A 70 2.04 -9.33 12.92
C TYR A 70 2.13 -9.98 11.54
N HIS A 71 0.99 -10.32 10.95
CA HIS A 71 0.93 -10.93 9.60
C HIS A 71 1.40 -9.95 8.51
N CYS A 72 1.09 -8.65 8.64
CA CYS A 72 1.67 -7.61 7.76
C CYS A 72 3.20 -7.55 7.88
N ALA A 73 3.74 -7.60 9.10
CA ALA A 73 5.18 -7.58 9.35
C ALA A 73 5.87 -8.85 8.84
N ALA A 74 5.21 -10.01 8.95
CA ALA A 74 5.67 -11.28 8.39
C ALA A 74 5.74 -11.22 6.86
N ALA A 75 4.69 -10.76 6.18
CA ALA A 75 4.69 -10.55 4.73
C ALA A 75 5.80 -9.59 4.28
N THR A 76 5.98 -8.48 5.01
CA THR A 76 7.05 -7.51 4.75
C THR A 76 8.43 -8.17 4.90
N SER A 77 8.66 -8.87 6.01
CA SER A 77 9.94 -9.55 6.27
C SER A 77 10.25 -10.59 5.19
N LEU A 78 9.23 -11.35 4.76
CA LEU A 78 9.36 -12.30 3.65
C LEU A 78 9.78 -11.58 2.36
N ALA A 79 9.07 -10.52 1.95
CA ALA A 79 9.39 -9.77 0.74
C ALA A 79 10.82 -9.20 0.73
N PHE A 80 11.30 -8.73 1.89
CA PHE A 80 12.68 -8.26 2.03
C PHE A 80 13.68 -9.42 2.01
N SER A 81 13.40 -10.51 2.72
CA SER A 81 14.28 -11.69 2.79
C SER A 81 14.44 -12.40 1.45
N THR A 82 13.41 -12.40 0.60
CA THR A 82 13.43 -12.98 -0.75
C THR A 82 13.97 -12.01 -1.81
N GLY A 83 14.37 -10.79 -1.44
CA GLY A 83 14.98 -9.82 -2.36
C GLY A 83 13.99 -9.06 -3.24
N LEU A 84 12.68 -9.08 -2.94
CA LEU A 84 11.67 -8.37 -3.76
C LEU A 84 11.80 -6.85 -3.73
N HIS A 85 12.59 -6.30 -2.80
CA HIS A 85 12.92 -4.88 -2.72
C HIS A 85 14.04 -4.47 -3.70
N GLN A 86 14.63 -5.41 -4.45
CA GLN A 86 15.77 -5.16 -5.34
C GLN A 86 15.50 -5.50 -6.82
N LEU A 87 14.25 -5.48 -7.26
CA LEU A 87 13.86 -5.93 -8.62
C LEU A 87 14.20 -4.94 -9.75
N GLY A 88 15.15 -4.02 -9.52
CA GLY A 88 15.41 -2.85 -10.36
C GLY A 88 16.25 -3.05 -11.61
N TYR A 89 17.07 -4.12 -11.69
CA TYR A 89 18.00 -4.32 -12.82
C TYR A 89 18.35 -5.79 -13.07
N PRO A 90 18.67 -6.16 -14.34
CA PRO A 90 19.44 -7.35 -14.62
C PRO A 90 20.83 -7.19 -13.98
N SER A 91 21.27 -8.21 -13.24
CA SER A 91 22.57 -8.26 -12.58
C SER A 91 23.68 -7.76 -13.51
N TYR A 92 24.27 -6.61 -13.20
CA TYR A 92 25.50 -6.17 -13.82
C TYR A 92 26.56 -7.25 -13.57
N ILE A 93 27.11 -7.79 -14.67
CA ILE A 93 28.30 -8.64 -14.66
C ILE A 93 29.48 -7.76 -14.23
N GLY A 94 29.71 -7.67 -12.92
CA GLY A 94 30.85 -6.99 -12.32
C GLY A 94 31.33 -7.79 -11.09
N PRO A 95 32.61 -7.70 -10.70
CA PRO A 95 33.14 -8.48 -9.60
C PRO A 95 32.48 -8.04 -8.27
N LEU A 96 31.67 -8.92 -7.69
CA LEU A 96 30.85 -8.65 -6.50
C LEU A 96 31.70 -8.52 -5.23
N PRO A 97 31.46 -7.51 -4.37
CA PRO A 97 31.87 -7.53 -2.98
C PRO A 97 31.16 -8.66 -2.21
N LEU A 98 31.87 -9.29 -1.26
CA LEU A 98 31.45 -10.47 -0.49
C LEU A 98 30.14 -10.32 0.34
N GLU A 99 29.55 -9.13 0.42
CA GLU A 99 28.27 -8.88 1.11
C GLU A 99 27.02 -9.31 0.32
N PHE A 100 27.15 -9.65 -0.97
CA PHE A 100 26.04 -10.11 -1.82
C PHE A 100 25.77 -11.63 -1.75
N LEU A 101 26.44 -12.36 -0.85
CA LEU A 101 26.26 -13.80 -0.65
C LEU A 101 25.07 -14.17 0.24
N ARG A 102 23.99 -13.36 0.25
CA ARG A 102 22.69 -13.90 0.67
C ARG A 102 22.15 -14.74 -0.48
N PRO A 103 21.60 -15.93 -0.22
CA PRO A 103 20.92 -16.70 -1.26
C PRO A 103 19.65 -15.95 -1.63
N SER A 104 19.76 -14.95 -2.52
CA SER A 104 18.63 -14.49 -3.30
C SER A 104 18.15 -15.72 -4.06
N LEU A 105 16.85 -16.01 -3.93
CA LEU A 105 16.21 -17.07 -4.69
C LEU A 105 16.61 -16.96 -6.17
N PRO A 106 16.87 -18.07 -6.86
CA PRO A 106 17.48 -18.08 -8.19
C PRO A 106 16.85 -16.98 -9.06
N ALA A 107 17.71 -16.08 -9.54
CA ALA A 107 17.33 -14.84 -10.19
C ALA A 107 16.14 -15.05 -11.14
N VAL A 108 15.10 -14.23 -10.94
CA VAL A 108 13.83 -14.23 -11.65
C VAL A 108 14.09 -14.13 -13.17
N ALA A 109 14.24 -15.29 -13.82
CA ALA A 109 14.63 -15.39 -15.23
C ALA A 109 13.46 -15.22 -16.21
N ASP A 110 12.22 -15.08 -15.73
CA ASP A 110 11.02 -14.93 -16.56
C ASP A 110 10.39 -13.54 -16.38
N ASN A 111 10.22 -12.81 -17.48
CA ASN A 111 9.64 -11.45 -17.49
C ASN A 111 8.20 -11.38 -16.94
N ALA A 112 7.42 -12.46 -17.05
CA ALA A 112 6.09 -12.52 -16.42
C ALA A 112 6.18 -12.68 -14.89
N ARG A 113 7.19 -13.43 -14.42
CA ARG A 113 7.46 -13.63 -12.99
C ARG A 113 8.00 -12.34 -12.36
N SER A 114 8.69 -11.48 -13.12
CA SER A 114 9.16 -10.18 -12.61
C SER A 114 8.00 -9.19 -12.41
N ALA A 115 7.02 -9.12 -13.31
CA ALA A 115 5.84 -8.27 -13.13
C ALA A 115 4.98 -8.70 -11.92
N GLU A 116 4.75 -10.00 -11.74
CA GLU A 116 4.06 -10.56 -10.57
C GLU A 116 4.82 -10.25 -9.27
N SER A 117 6.15 -10.37 -9.28
CA SER A 117 7.00 -10.05 -8.14
C SER A 117 6.96 -8.57 -7.76
N VAL A 118 6.97 -7.68 -8.76
CA VAL A 118 6.84 -6.23 -8.57
C VAL A 118 5.46 -5.91 -7.97
N ASN A 119 4.39 -6.49 -8.52
CA ASN A 119 3.04 -6.27 -8.00
C ASN A 119 2.88 -6.79 -6.55
N ALA A 120 3.43 -7.96 -6.25
CA ALA A 120 3.43 -8.52 -4.90
C ALA A 120 4.15 -7.59 -3.92
N PHE A 121 5.35 -7.09 -4.29
CA PHE A 121 6.10 -6.15 -3.47
C PHE A 121 5.30 -4.87 -3.18
N TRP A 122 4.75 -4.23 -4.20
CA TRP A 122 3.99 -2.99 -4.02
C TRP A 122 2.69 -3.19 -3.25
N SER A 123 2.03 -4.35 -3.40
CA SER A 123 0.85 -4.70 -2.61
C SER A 123 1.18 -4.79 -1.11
N ILE A 124 2.33 -5.37 -0.77
CA ILE A 124 2.81 -5.45 0.63
C ILE A 124 3.16 -4.05 1.17
N VAL A 125 3.80 -3.20 0.35
CA VAL A 125 4.09 -1.82 0.74
C VAL A 125 2.81 -1.02 0.99
N ILE A 126 1.82 -1.16 0.11
CA ILE A 126 0.49 -0.54 0.27
C ILE A 126 -0.16 -1.00 1.59
N LEU A 127 -0.21 -2.31 1.83
CA LEU A 127 -0.77 -2.88 3.06
C LEU A 127 -0.03 -2.36 4.30
N ASN A 128 1.30 -2.35 4.30
CA ASN A 128 2.08 -1.81 5.40
C ASN A 128 1.78 -0.33 5.67
N ASN A 129 1.71 0.48 4.61
CA ASN A 129 1.38 1.90 4.74
C ASN A 129 -0.02 2.11 5.28
N TYR A 130 -0.96 1.25 4.91
CA TYR A 130 -2.32 1.26 5.44
C TYR A 130 -2.36 0.87 6.92
N TRP A 131 -1.60 -0.13 7.35
CA TRP A 131 -1.44 -0.47 8.77
C TRP A 131 -0.85 0.67 9.60
N VAL A 132 0.12 1.41 9.06
CA VAL A 132 0.66 2.62 9.73
C VAL A 132 -0.47 3.64 9.95
N ALA A 133 -1.37 3.81 8.99
CA ALA A 133 -2.48 4.73 9.09
C ALA A 133 -3.53 4.33 10.12
N VAL A 134 -3.87 3.04 10.20
CA VAL A 134 -4.92 2.54 11.11
C VAL A 134 -4.42 2.37 12.54
N SER A 135 -3.22 1.83 12.72
CA SER A 135 -2.71 1.47 14.05
C SER A 135 -1.87 2.57 14.70
N GLY A 136 -1.37 3.54 13.93
CA GLY A 136 -0.39 4.52 14.39
C GLY A 136 0.97 3.90 14.76
N VAL A 137 1.17 2.60 14.52
CA VAL A 137 2.42 1.87 14.82
C VAL A 137 3.46 2.18 13.73
N PRO A 138 4.77 2.21 14.07
CA PRO A 138 5.82 2.39 13.07
C PRO A 138 5.77 1.35 11.96
N SER A 139 6.14 1.78 10.75
CA SER A 139 6.25 0.94 9.56
C SER A 139 7.15 -0.27 9.79
N SER A 140 6.68 -1.46 9.38
CA SER A 140 7.47 -2.71 9.38
C SER A 140 8.53 -2.75 8.29
N VAL A 141 8.42 -1.89 7.26
CA VAL A 141 9.48 -1.70 6.26
C VAL A 141 10.77 -1.22 6.95
N PRO A 142 11.89 -1.96 6.83
CA PRO A 142 13.16 -1.61 7.48
C PRO A 142 13.65 -0.22 7.09
N SER A 143 13.92 0.62 8.09
CA SER A 143 14.48 1.95 7.87
C SER A 143 15.89 1.86 7.27
N GLY A 144 16.18 2.69 6.26
CA GLY A 144 17.51 2.75 5.63
C GLY A 144 17.83 1.62 4.64
N THR A 145 16.89 0.71 4.37
CA THR A 145 17.06 -0.28 3.29
C THR A 145 16.64 0.34 1.95
N PRO A 146 17.53 0.42 0.95
CA PRO A 146 17.17 0.98 -0.35
C PRO A 146 16.16 0.07 -1.07
N ILE A 147 15.18 0.68 -1.72
CA ILE A 147 14.19 -0.04 -2.52
C ILE A 147 14.53 0.22 -4.00
N ASN A 148 15.08 -0.79 -4.66
CA ASN A 148 15.41 -0.69 -6.09
C ASN A 148 14.30 -1.23 -6.98
N THR A 149 13.19 -1.73 -6.41
CA THR A 149 12.07 -2.26 -7.18
C THR A 149 11.40 -1.18 -8.00
N THR A 150 11.28 -1.44 -9.31
CA THR A 150 10.63 -0.53 -10.26
C THR A 150 9.14 -0.36 -9.93
N TRP A 151 8.56 0.77 -10.34
CA TRP A 151 7.12 1.01 -10.22
C TRP A 151 6.30 -0.03 -11.02
N PRO A 152 5.09 -0.41 -10.55
CA PRO A 152 4.26 -1.40 -11.25
C PRO A 152 4.04 -1.06 -12.72
N ALA A 153 3.79 0.22 -13.03
CA ALA A 153 3.59 0.69 -14.40
C ALA A 153 4.77 0.40 -15.34
N VAL A 154 6.00 0.54 -14.82
CA VAL A 154 7.22 0.26 -15.58
C VAL A 154 7.34 -1.23 -15.86
N ALA A 155 7.12 -2.07 -14.83
CA ALA A 155 7.20 -3.52 -14.96
C ALA A 155 6.16 -4.07 -15.94
N SER A 156 4.92 -3.57 -15.90
CA SER A 156 3.87 -3.97 -16.84
C SER A 156 4.17 -3.51 -18.27
N SER A 157 4.62 -2.26 -18.47
CA SER A 157 4.96 -1.77 -19.81
C SER A 157 6.15 -2.51 -20.45
N ALA A 158 7.10 -2.98 -19.65
CA ALA A 158 8.23 -3.79 -20.14
C ALA A 158 7.79 -5.18 -20.65
N HIS A 159 6.69 -5.72 -20.12
CA HIS A 159 6.09 -6.97 -20.63
C HIS A 159 5.45 -6.76 -22.01
N ASP A 160 4.79 -5.62 -22.21
CA ASP A 160 4.07 -5.26 -23.43
C ASP A 160 4.98 -4.69 -24.55
N ALA A 161 6.20 -4.27 -24.21
CA ALA A 161 7.18 -3.64 -25.11
C ALA A 161 7.69 -4.56 -26.24
N HIS A 162 7.27 -5.82 -26.33
CA HIS A 162 7.42 -6.62 -27.54
C HIS A 162 6.51 -6.15 -28.70
N HIS A 163 5.54 -5.25 -28.45
CA HIS A 163 4.59 -4.79 -29.47
C HIS A 163 4.32 -3.28 -29.57
N SER A 164 4.79 -2.40 -28.68
CA SER A 164 4.66 -0.94 -28.90
C SER A 164 5.61 -0.10 -28.05
N SER A 165 6.39 0.74 -28.74
CA SER A 165 7.36 1.68 -28.17
C SER A 165 6.65 2.95 -27.66
N SER A 166 6.16 2.95 -26.42
CA SER A 166 5.80 4.19 -25.71
C SER A 166 6.65 4.30 -24.45
N MET A 167 7.66 5.15 -24.48
CA MET A 167 8.53 5.46 -23.34
C MET A 167 7.74 6.28 -22.33
N PHE A 168 7.28 5.65 -21.24
CA PHE A 168 6.80 6.36 -20.07
C PHE A 168 7.99 6.76 -19.20
N ASN A 169 8.13 8.07 -18.91
CA ASN A 169 9.22 8.62 -18.11
C ASN A 169 8.89 8.49 -16.61
N PHE A 170 8.93 7.27 -16.08
CA PHE A 170 8.90 7.02 -14.64
C PHE A 170 10.33 7.01 -14.10
N PRO A 171 10.59 7.60 -12.91
CA PRO A 171 11.86 7.36 -12.21
C PRO A 171 12.05 5.85 -12.04
N SER A 172 13.14 5.30 -12.57
CA SER A 172 13.41 3.85 -12.52
C SER A 172 13.76 3.36 -11.10
N HIS A 173 13.95 4.28 -10.15
CA HIS A 173 14.43 3.99 -8.79
C HIS A 173 13.54 4.55 -7.69
N VAL A 174 13.50 3.78 -6.59
CA VAL A 174 12.91 4.16 -5.31
C VAL A 174 14.03 4.34 -4.28
N ASP A 175 14.99 5.25 -4.55
CA ASP A 175 16.23 5.42 -3.78
C ASP A 175 16.04 5.59 -2.26
N ASN A 176 14.84 5.98 -1.84
CA ASN A 176 14.37 5.83 -0.46
C ASN A 176 12.85 5.91 -0.48
N LEU A 177 12.11 5.02 0.19
CA LEU A 177 10.64 5.15 0.24
C LEU A 177 10.20 6.53 0.77
N GLN A 178 11.09 7.19 1.54
CA GLN A 178 10.95 8.56 2.05
C GLN A 178 11.27 9.68 1.04
N SER A 179 12.10 9.43 0.03
CA SER A 179 12.52 10.42 -0.98
C SER A 179 11.91 10.17 -2.35
N THR A 180 11.27 9.02 -2.55
CA THR A 180 10.76 8.62 -3.86
C THR A 180 9.35 9.12 -4.04
N THR A 181 9.28 10.40 -4.29
CA THR A 181 8.08 11.08 -4.73
C THR A 181 8.02 10.95 -6.25
N GLY A 182 7.18 10.06 -6.78
CA GLY A 182 6.96 9.98 -8.22
C GLY A 182 6.67 11.37 -8.78
N SER A 183 7.36 11.77 -9.85
CA SER A 183 7.11 13.04 -10.52
C SER A 183 5.69 12.99 -11.09
N THR A 184 4.77 13.70 -10.42
CA THR A 184 3.32 13.68 -10.69
C THR A 184 2.95 14.24 -12.06
N ASN A 185 3.91 14.82 -12.79
CA ASN A 185 3.68 15.53 -14.04
C ASN A 185 3.42 14.61 -15.25
N ASN A 186 3.46 13.28 -15.10
CA ASN A 186 3.39 12.34 -16.23
C ASN A 186 2.36 11.20 -16.07
N TYR A 187 1.35 11.33 -15.19
CA TYR A 187 0.22 10.38 -15.18
C TYR A 187 -0.69 10.62 -16.39
N VAL A 188 -0.23 10.16 -17.55
CA VAL A 188 -1.02 10.15 -18.78
C VAL A 188 -2.07 9.04 -18.67
N SER A 189 -3.23 9.23 -19.31
CA SER A 189 -4.25 8.21 -19.53
C SER A 189 -3.62 6.86 -19.90
N GLY A 190 -3.77 5.87 -19.03
CA GLY A 190 -3.09 4.55 -19.13
C GLY A 190 -2.22 4.18 -17.92
N THR A 191 -2.17 5.01 -16.88
CA THR A 191 -1.46 4.67 -15.63
C THR A 191 -2.13 3.47 -14.94
N PHE A 192 -1.32 2.46 -14.58
CA PHE A 192 -1.80 1.24 -13.94
C PHE A 192 -2.37 1.54 -12.53
N PRO A 193 -3.57 1.03 -12.18
CA PRO A 193 -4.24 1.33 -10.90
C PRO A 193 -3.38 1.10 -9.65
N LEU A 194 -2.56 0.05 -9.66
CA LEU A 194 -1.66 -0.27 -8.55
C LEU A 194 -0.56 0.80 -8.33
N THR A 195 -0.14 1.49 -9.38
CA THR A 195 0.88 2.55 -9.27
C THR A 195 0.30 3.79 -8.58
N LEU A 196 -0.92 4.19 -8.97
CA LEU A 196 -1.63 5.30 -8.32
C LEU A 196 -1.91 4.98 -6.86
N LEU A 197 -2.38 3.75 -6.58
CA LEU A 197 -2.63 3.31 -5.21
C LEU A 197 -1.33 3.28 -4.37
N ALA A 198 -0.23 2.79 -4.94
CA ALA A 198 1.08 2.79 -4.28
C ALA A 198 1.52 4.21 -3.91
N ASP A 199 1.40 5.17 -4.84
CA ASP A 199 1.80 6.56 -4.55
C ASP A 199 0.87 7.22 -3.53
N ALA A 200 -0.45 7.03 -3.64
CA ALA A 200 -1.43 7.50 -2.66
C ALA A 200 -1.12 6.95 -1.24
N SER A 201 -0.79 5.67 -1.13
CA SER A 201 -0.42 5.04 0.15
C SER A 201 0.87 5.63 0.74
N ASN A 202 1.85 5.95 -0.12
CA ASN A 202 3.09 6.59 0.32
C ASN A 202 2.81 8.01 0.80
N LEU A 203 2.01 8.80 0.06
CA LEU A 203 1.61 10.15 0.47
C LEU A 203 0.92 10.15 1.84
N LEU A 204 0.00 9.21 2.06
CA LEU A 204 -0.66 9.00 3.37
C LEU A 204 0.36 8.74 4.48
N LYS A 205 1.26 7.76 4.28
CA LYS A 205 2.32 7.46 5.25
C LYS A 205 3.20 8.67 5.56
N HIS A 206 3.56 9.47 4.55
CA HIS A 206 4.35 10.69 4.74
C HIS A 206 3.61 11.73 5.58
N ALA A 207 2.32 11.95 5.33
CA ALA A 207 1.49 12.86 6.12
C ALA A 207 1.46 12.44 7.60
N ILE A 208 1.26 11.14 7.86
CA ILE A 208 1.25 10.60 9.22
C ILE A 208 2.62 10.77 9.90
N ALA A 209 3.70 10.42 9.20
CA ALA A 209 5.06 10.54 9.73
C ALA A 209 5.43 12.00 10.03
N PHE A 210 5.06 12.93 9.15
CA PHE A 210 5.27 14.37 9.35
C PHE A 210 4.58 14.87 10.63
N ILE A 211 3.31 14.49 10.84
CA ILE A 211 2.57 14.87 12.05
C ILE A 211 3.13 14.20 13.30
N ALA A 212 3.55 12.94 13.23
CA ALA A 212 4.16 12.25 14.37
C ALA A 212 5.48 12.93 14.81
N LEU A 213 6.31 13.36 13.86
CA LEU A 213 7.52 14.13 14.13
C LEU A 213 7.21 15.51 14.74
N TYR A 214 6.15 16.17 14.25
CA TYR A 214 5.67 17.45 14.78
C TYR A 214 5.20 17.32 16.24
N GLN A 215 4.39 16.32 16.58
CA GLN A 215 3.87 16.14 17.94
C GLN A 215 4.99 15.84 18.96
N GLY A 216 6.08 15.18 18.52
CA GLY A 216 7.27 14.95 19.35
C GLY A 216 8.06 16.23 19.65
N THR A 217 7.92 17.27 18.82
CA THR A 217 8.57 18.57 18.98
C THR A 217 7.53 19.62 19.41
N ARG A 218 7.08 19.53 20.67
CA ARG A 218 6.09 20.46 21.26
C ARG A 218 6.51 21.92 20.98
N PRO A 219 5.80 22.67 20.12
CA PRO A 219 6.21 24.03 19.83
C PRO A 219 5.94 24.89 21.07
N SER A 220 6.93 25.70 21.45
CA SER A 220 6.73 26.76 22.43
C SER A 220 5.55 27.64 22.00
N PRO A 221 4.68 28.08 22.94
CA PRO A 221 3.56 28.97 22.60
C PRO A 221 4.06 30.19 21.82
N GLY A 222 3.63 30.34 20.57
CA GLY A 222 4.03 31.44 19.68
C GLY A 222 5.08 31.09 18.61
N ALA A 223 5.64 29.88 18.60
CA ALA A 223 6.39 29.39 17.45
C ALA A 223 5.40 29.04 16.31
N GLY A 224 5.61 29.59 15.11
CA GLY A 224 4.83 29.25 13.91
C GLY A 224 4.98 27.77 13.53
N PHE A 225 4.43 27.40 12.36
CA PHE A 225 4.54 26.03 11.82
C PHE A 225 6.00 25.53 11.84
N PRO A 226 6.34 24.45 12.55
CA PRO A 226 7.62 23.77 12.42
C PRO A 226 7.72 23.18 11.01
N HIS A 227 8.88 23.34 10.38
CA HIS A 227 9.16 22.87 9.01
C HIS A 227 8.09 23.33 7.98
N PRO A 228 7.85 24.64 7.85
CA PRO A 228 6.78 25.16 6.98
C PRO A 228 7.05 24.85 5.50
N ALA A 229 8.31 24.72 5.10
CA ALA A 229 8.69 24.33 3.75
C ALA A 229 8.29 22.88 3.41
N GLU A 230 8.51 21.95 4.34
CA GLU A 230 8.13 20.53 4.17
C GLU A 230 6.61 20.37 4.14
N PHE A 231 5.90 21.07 5.04
CA PHE A 231 4.44 21.12 5.02
C PHE A 231 3.90 21.60 3.68
N CYS A 232 4.36 22.76 3.19
CA CYS A 232 3.91 23.31 1.91
C CYS A 232 4.24 22.39 0.73
N THR A 233 5.39 21.71 0.78
CA THR A 233 5.79 20.76 -0.28
C THR A 233 4.85 19.56 -0.31
N LEU A 234 4.56 18.97 0.85
CA LEU A 234 3.65 17.83 0.95
C LEU A 234 2.21 18.21 0.59
N ASP A 235 1.75 19.38 1.05
CA ASP A 235 0.42 19.93 0.74
C ASP A 235 0.26 20.17 -0.77
N HIS A 236 1.22 20.85 -1.40
CA HIS A 236 1.20 21.08 -2.85
C HIS A 236 1.17 19.76 -3.63
N ARG A 237 1.92 18.76 -3.18
CA ARG A 237 1.96 17.44 -3.81
C ARG A 237 0.63 16.69 -3.67
N LEU A 238 0.00 16.74 -2.50
CA LEU A 238 -1.31 16.13 -2.27
C LEU A 238 -2.38 16.75 -3.17
N GLU A 239 -2.42 18.07 -3.29
CA GLU A 239 -3.40 18.74 -4.16
C GLU A 239 -3.10 18.45 -5.64
N THR A 240 -1.84 18.49 -6.06
CA THR A 240 -1.47 18.15 -7.45
C THR A 240 -1.83 16.71 -7.79
N PHE A 241 -1.59 15.76 -6.88
CA PHE A 241 -1.96 14.36 -7.07
C PHE A 241 -3.49 14.21 -7.12
N ARG A 242 -4.21 14.82 -6.19
CA ARG A 242 -5.69 14.85 -6.18
C ARG A 242 -6.26 15.37 -7.48
N ASP A 243 -5.76 16.50 -7.98
CA ASP A 243 -6.22 17.12 -9.23
C ASP A 243 -5.88 16.27 -10.46
N SER A 244 -4.86 15.41 -10.38
CA SER A 244 -4.51 14.47 -11.45
C SER A 244 -5.42 13.22 -11.50
N LEU A 245 -6.18 12.94 -10.44
CA LEU A 245 -7.06 11.77 -10.40
C LEU A 245 -8.34 12.02 -11.20
N SER A 246 -8.68 11.06 -12.06
CA SER A 246 -9.97 11.05 -12.75
C SER A 246 -11.13 10.92 -11.73
N PRO A 247 -12.24 11.65 -11.91
CA PRO A 247 -13.44 11.48 -11.11
C PRO A 247 -13.96 10.03 -11.17
N ILE A 248 -14.51 9.51 -10.06
CA ILE A 248 -15.11 8.16 -9.98
C ILE A 248 -16.51 8.10 -10.64
N THR A 249 -16.77 8.94 -11.66
CA THR A 249 -18.08 9.00 -12.29
C THR A 249 -18.26 7.83 -13.26
N GLY A 250 -19.06 6.83 -12.88
CA GLY A 250 -19.61 5.83 -13.80
C GLY A 250 -18.94 4.45 -13.84
N GLY A 251 -18.32 4.00 -12.75
CA GLY A 251 -17.83 2.62 -12.61
C GLY A 251 -16.32 2.49 -12.38
N GLY A 252 -15.73 3.37 -11.57
CA GLY A 252 -14.35 3.18 -11.11
C GLY A 252 -14.20 1.86 -10.36
N GLY A 253 -13.06 1.20 -10.55
CA GLY A 253 -12.75 -0.04 -9.86
C GLY A 253 -12.51 0.21 -8.36
N PRO A 254 -12.52 -0.83 -7.54
CA PRO A 254 -12.22 -0.70 -6.11
C PRO A 254 -10.86 -0.04 -5.83
N THR A 255 -9.84 -0.34 -6.63
CA THR A 255 -8.51 0.27 -6.53
C THR A 255 -8.55 1.79 -6.69
N ASP A 256 -9.44 2.29 -7.57
CA ASP A 256 -9.62 3.73 -7.77
C ASP A 256 -10.27 4.36 -6.53
N LEU A 257 -11.31 3.72 -5.97
CA LEU A 257 -11.93 4.18 -4.73
C LEU A 257 -10.91 4.27 -3.60
N ILE A 258 -10.11 3.22 -3.38
CA ILE A 258 -9.12 3.20 -2.30
C ILE A 258 -8.05 4.27 -2.53
N THR A 259 -7.63 4.47 -3.78
CA THR A 259 -6.69 5.55 -4.14
C THR A 259 -7.23 6.92 -3.74
N HIS A 260 -8.49 7.22 -4.09
CA HIS A 260 -9.16 8.47 -3.69
C HIS A 260 -9.29 8.59 -2.15
N ILE A 261 -9.67 7.51 -1.46
CA ILE A 261 -9.74 7.48 0.01
C ILE A 261 -8.39 7.78 0.64
N PHE A 262 -7.29 7.17 0.16
CA PHE A 262 -5.95 7.39 0.71
C PHE A 262 -5.48 8.83 0.55
N VAL A 263 -5.77 9.47 -0.59
CA VAL A 263 -5.42 10.88 -0.82
C VAL A 263 -6.21 11.78 0.13
N HIS A 264 -7.52 11.58 0.26
CA HIS A 264 -8.33 12.36 1.19
C HIS A 264 -7.93 12.12 2.65
N ALA A 265 -7.62 10.88 3.02
CA ALA A 265 -7.07 10.54 4.33
C ALA A 265 -5.75 11.26 4.59
N ALA A 266 -4.85 11.33 3.60
CA ALA A 266 -3.57 12.03 3.73
C ALA A 266 -3.76 13.53 3.96
N ILE A 267 -4.68 14.17 3.24
CA ILE A 267 -5.05 15.58 3.44
C ILE A 267 -5.61 15.79 4.85
N LEU A 268 -6.52 14.90 5.29
CA LEU A 268 -7.09 14.97 6.63
C LEU A 268 -5.99 14.85 7.70
N GLN A 269 -5.11 13.85 7.60
CA GLN A 269 -4.03 13.64 8.56
C GLN A 269 -3.10 14.88 8.63
N LEU A 270 -2.74 15.46 7.48
CA LEU A 270 -1.86 16.63 7.43
C LEU A 270 -2.50 17.90 8.04
N HIS A 271 -3.78 18.14 7.78
CA HIS A 271 -4.46 19.39 8.15
C HIS A 271 -5.22 19.33 9.47
N PHE A 272 -5.67 18.15 9.92
CA PHE A 272 -6.53 18.02 11.10
C PHE A 272 -5.95 18.67 12.37
N PRO A 273 -4.65 18.48 12.71
CA PRO A 273 -4.04 19.13 13.88
C PRO A 273 -4.05 20.67 13.83
N HIS A 274 -4.24 21.25 12.65
CA HIS A 274 -4.15 22.69 12.40
C HIS A 274 -5.52 23.35 12.20
N THR A 275 -6.62 22.59 12.32
CA THR A 275 -7.99 23.08 12.08
C THR A 275 -8.41 24.20 13.05
N ILE A 276 -7.91 24.18 14.28
CA ILE A 276 -8.20 25.20 15.30
C ILE A 276 -7.45 26.50 15.01
N THR A 277 -6.25 26.43 14.43
CA THR A 277 -5.37 27.59 14.23
C THR A 277 -5.43 28.17 12.82
N CYS A 278 -5.91 27.41 11.83
CA CYS A 278 -5.87 27.78 10.42
C CYS A 278 -7.19 27.42 9.71
N ILE A 279 -7.93 28.46 9.30
CA ILE A 279 -9.20 28.31 8.56
C ILE A 279 -9.03 27.60 7.21
N VAL A 280 -7.87 27.76 6.56
CA VAL A 280 -7.56 27.06 5.30
C VAL A 280 -7.44 25.57 5.55
N SER A 281 -6.80 25.16 6.66
CA SER A 281 -6.71 23.75 7.04
C SER A 281 -8.08 23.16 7.37
N LEU A 282 -8.94 23.92 8.05
CA LEU A 282 -10.33 23.51 8.28
C LEU A 282 -11.10 23.32 6.96
N ALA A 283 -11.00 24.26 6.02
CA ALA A 283 -11.65 24.16 4.72
C ALA A 283 -11.17 22.93 3.93
N LYS A 284 -9.86 22.64 3.97
CA LYS A 284 -9.28 21.45 3.33
C LYS A 284 -9.77 20.15 3.97
N CYS A 285 -9.81 20.07 5.31
CA CYS A 285 -10.38 18.90 6.00
C CYS A 285 -11.85 18.68 5.63
N LEU A 286 -12.66 19.74 5.60
CA LEU A 286 -14.07 19.63 5.20
C LEU A 286 -14.23 19.19 3.74
N SER A 287 -13.42 19.74 2.84
CA SER A 287 -13.41 19.31 1.43
C SER A 287 -12.99 17.85 1.28
N ALA A 288 -11.98 17.39 2.03
CA ALA A 288 -11.50 16.01 1.97
C ALA A 288 -12.53 15.04 2.55
N ALA A 289 -13.14 15.35 3.70
CA ALA A 289 -14.21 14.56 4.29
C ALA A 289 -15.44 14.47 3.37
N SER A 290 -15.81 15.58 2.72
CA SER A 290 -16.90 15.60 1.73
C SER A 290 -16.55 14.78 0.48
N GLY A 291 -15.29 14.83 0.04
CA GLY A 291 -14.79 14.01 -1.07
C GLY A 291 -14.89 12.51 -0.77
N VAL A 292 -14.51 12.10 0.43
CA VAL A 292 -14.66 10.70 0.88
C VAL A 292 -16.13 10.31 0.87
N ALA A 293 -17.02 11.11 1.45
CA ALA A 293 -18.45 10.82 1.45
C ALA A 293 -19.00 10.68 0.02
N ALA A 294 -18.61 11.58 -0.91
CA ALA A 294 -19.00 11.51 -2.31
C ALA A 294 -18.50 10.23 -3.00
N CYS A 295 -17.23 9.85 -2.78
CA CYS A 295 -16.67 8.62 -3.32
C CYS A 295 -17.47 7.38 -2.88
N LEU A 296 -17.98 7.37 -1.64
CA LEU A 296 -18.78 6.26 -1.11
C LEU A 296 -20.22 6.26 -1.60
N THR A 297 -20.81 7.44 -1.84
CA THR A 297 -22.17 7.51 -2.38
C THR A 297 -22.21 7.15 -3.86
N ASP A 298 -21.17 7.49 -4.60
CA ASP A 298 -21.10 7.26 -6.05
C ASP A 298 -20.71 5.80 -6.38
N THR A 299 -20.10 5.08 -5.43
CA THR A 299 -19.74 3.67 -5.59
C THR A 299 -20.83 2.75 -5.07
N ARG A 300 -21.44 1.97 -5.97
CA ARG A 300 -22.32 0.87 -5.57
C ARG A 300 -21.46 -0.30 -5.11
N LEU A 301 -21.16 -0.33 -3.80
CA LEU A 301 -20.38 -1.41 -3.17
C LEU A 301 -20.90 -2.82 -3.49
N GLY A 302 -22.21 -2.96 -3.76
CA GLY A 302 -22.83 -4.23 -4.16
C GLY A 302 -22.52 -4.70 -5.59
N ASP A 303 -22.02 -3.84 -6.48
CA ASP A 303 -21.69 -4.21 -7.86
C ASP A 303 -20.31 -4.90 -7.95
N TRP A 304 -19.58 -5.01 -6.84
CA TRP A 304 -18.19 -5.46 -6.78
C TRP A 304 -18.01 -6.90 -6.28
N GLU A 305 -19.08 -7.71 -6.22
CA GLU A 305 -19.07 -9.10 -5.74
C GLU A 305 -17.98 -10.02 -6.34
N HIS A 306 -17.30 -9.61 -7.41
CA HIS A 306 -16.28 -10.38 -8.13
C HIS A 306 -14.88 -9.74 -8.16
N ALA A 307 -14.63 -8.65 -7.42
CA ALA A 307 -13.32 -8.01 -7.49
C ALA A 307 -12.23 -8.79 -6.72
N ASP A 308 -10.99 -8.68 -7.21
CA ASP A 308 -9.83 -9.40 -6.69
C ASP A 308 -9.74 -9.29 -5.15
N PRO A 309 -9.85 -10.40 -4.40
CA PRO A 309 -9.85 -10.38 -2.94
C PRO A 309 -8.57 -9.79 -2.33
N VAL A 310 -7.48 -9.69 -3.11
CA VAL A 310 -6.20 -9.12 -2.66
C VAL A 310 -6.21 -7.59 -2.66
N LEU A 311 -7.04 -6.94 -3.48
CA LEU A 311 -6.99 -5.47 -3.68
C LEU A 311 -8.36 -4.76 -3.74
N GLY A 312 -9.45 -5.51 -3.88
CA GLY A 312 -10.72 -4.97 -4.37
C GLY A 312 -11.70 -4.50 -3.29
N VAL A 313 -12.47 -5.40 -2.73
CA VAL A 313 -13.81 -5.00 -2.26
C VAL A 313 -13.86 -4.50 -0.81
N SER A 314 -12.94 -4.95 0.05
CA SER A 314 -13.03 -4.76 1.51
C SER A 314 -11.94 -3.89 2.13
N SER A 315 -10.81 -3.68 1.46
CA SER A 315 -9.85 -2.66 1.93
C SER A 315 -10.50 -1.26 1.95
N ALA A 316 -11.49 -0.98 1.10
CA ALA A 316 -12.29 0.24 1.19
C ALA A 316 -13.13 0.30 2.49
N SER A 317 -13.87 -0.76 2.87
CA SER A 317 -14.71 -0.76 4.09
C SER A 317 -13.88 -0.67 5.37
N ALA A 318 -12.84 -1.49 5.52
CA ALA A 318 -11.90 -1.39 6.64
C ALA A 318 -11.18 -0.03 6.67
N SER A 319 -10.81 0.53 5.51
CA SER A 319 -10.11 1.82 5.45
C SER A 319 -10.96 2.93 6.02
N LEU A 320 -12.26 2.89 5.78
CA LEU A 320 -13.17 3.97 6.17
C LEU A 320 -13.59 3.92 7.63
N TYR A 321 -13.80 2.73 8.20
CA TYR A 321 -14.17 2.63 9.61
C TYR A 321 -13.00 3.08 10.51
N HIS A 322 -11.78 2.66 10.18
CA HIS A 322 -10.62 2.86 11.06
C HIS A 322 -9.85 4.16 10.85
N ILE A 323 -9.87 4.77 9.65
CA ILE A 323 -9.25 6.09 9.43
C ILE A 323 -10.05 7.22 10.11
N PHE A 324 -11.36 7.04 10.28
CA PHE A 324 -12.26 8.09 10.79
C PHE A 324 -12.73 7.89 12.24
N TYR A 325 -12.59 6.69 12.80
CA TYR A 325 -12.84 6.39 14.21
C TYR A 325 -11.74 5.46 14.74
N PRO A 326 -10.67 6.00 15.39
CA PRO A 326 -9.69 5.20 16.12
C PRO A 326 -10.27 4.54 17.37
#